data_AF-A0A426ZBH0-F1
#
_entry.id   AF-A0A426ZBH0-F1
#
_cell.length_a   1.000
_cell.length_b   1.000
_cell.length_c   1.000
_cell.angle_alpha   90.00
_cell.angle_beta   90.00
_cell.angle_gamma   90.00
#
_symmetry.space_group_name_H-M   'P 1'
#
loop_
_entity.id
_entity.type
_entity.pdbx_description
1 polymer ?
#
loop_
_entity_poly.entity_id
_entity_poly.type
_entity_poly.pdbx_seq_one_letter_code
_entity_poly.pdbx_strand_id
1 'polypeptide(L)' 'MSNELIGCSLADAAASPTYMKFLEAASISPPSLHVIYINTSLETKAYGHELVPTIIWTSSNVVQTILQVVKT' A
#
# COMPACT_ATOMS: atom_id res chain seq x y z
N MET A 1 27.82 11.94 -11.90
CA MET A 1 26.72 11.67 -10.96
C MET A 1 25.44 11.66 -11.78
N SER A 2 24.64 10.60 -11.72
CA SER A 2 23.37 10.55 -12.46
C SER A 2 22.45 11.67 -11.95
N ASN A 3 21.82 12.40 -12.89
CA ASN A 3 20.88 13.49 -12.59
C ASN A 3 19.47 12.97 -12.22
N GLU A 4 19.36 11.68 -11.87
CA GLU A 4 18.10 11.07 -11.46
C GLU A 4 17.78 11.50 -10.02
N LEU A 5 16.58 12.03 -9.84
CA LEU A 5 16.01 12.24 -8.52
C LEU A 5 15.93 10.88 -7.82
N ILE A 6 16.31 10.83 -6.54
CA ILE A 6 16.19 9.61 -5.73
C ILE A 6 14.70 9.28 -5.60
N GLY A 7 14.26 8.21 -6.25
CA GLY A 7 12.87 7.77 -6.28
C GLY A 7 12.75 6.26 -6.11
N CYS A 8 11.51 5.79 -5.91
CA CYS A 8 11.19 4.37 -5.85
C CYS A 8 10.06 4.10 -6.84
N SER A 9 10.35 3.38 -7.91
CA SER A 9 9.35 3.08 -8.96
C SER A 9 8.08 2.42 -8.43
N LEU A 10 8.20 1.64 -7.35
CA LEU A 10 7.05 1.05 -6.64
C LEU A 10 6.19 2.12 -5.95
N ALA A 11 6.82 3.13 -5.34
CA ALA A 11 6.11 4.26 -4.74
C ALA A 11 5.38 5.08 -5.80
N ASP A 12 6.02 5.32 -6.94
CA ASP A 12 5.44 6.08 -8.05
C ASP A 12 4.23 5.36 -8.64
N ALA A 13 4.30 4.04 -8.79
CA ALA A 13 3.16 3.23 -9.24
C ALA A 13 1.98 3.29 -8.26
N ALA A 14 2.26 3.28 -6.95
CA ALA A 14 1.25 3.37 -5.90
C ALA A 14 0.65 4.78 -5.75
N ALA A 15 1.29 5.82 -6.30
CA ALA A 15 0.76 7.17 -6.39
C ALA A 15 -0.13 7.40 -7.62
N SER A 16 -0.27 6.40 -8.50
CA SER A 16 -1.03 6.54 -9.74
C SER A 16 -2.55 6.59 -9.51
N PRO A 17 -3.32 7.33 -10.34
CA PRO A 17 -4.78 7.34 -10.26
C PRO A 17 -5.42 5.95 -10.44
N THR A 18 -4.78 5.06 -11.19
CA THR A 18 -5.25 3.68 -11.38
C THR A 18 -5.18 2.89 -10.07
N TYR A 19 -4.16 3.14 -9.24
CA TYR A 19 -4.04 2.51 -7.93
C TYR A 19 -5.17 2.94 -6.99
N MET A 20 -5.54 4.23 -7.02
CA MET A 20 -6.68 4.72 -6.23
C MET A 20 -8.00 4.09 -6.66
N LYS A 21 -8.27 3.99 -7.97
CA LYS A 21 -9.46 3.31 -8.48
C LYS A 21 -9.51 1.83 -8.07
N PHE A 22 -8.36 1.17 -7.98
CA PHE A 22 -8.27 -0.19 -7.48
C PHE A 22 -8.68 -0.27 -5.99
N LEU A 23 -8.24 0.67 -5.14
CA LEU A 23 -8.64 0.73 -3.74
C LEU A 23 -10.12 1.06 -3.56
N GLU A 24 -10.67 1.98 -4.37
CA GLU A 24 -12.11 2.29 -4.40
C GLU A 24 -12.93 1.03 -4.74
N ALA A 25 -12.52 0.27 -5.75
CA ALA A 25 -13.18 -0.98 -6.11
C ALA A 25 -13.02 -2.07 -5.03
N ALA A 26 -11.94 -2.07 -4.25
CA ALA A 26 -11.78 -2.99 -3.13
C ALA A 26 -12.67 -2.59 -1.93
N SER A 27 -12.89 -1.28 -1.71
CA SER A 27 -13.70 -0.77 -0.58
C SER A 27 -15.15 -1.28 -0.59
N ILE A 28 -15.70 -1.59 -1.76
CA ILE A 28 -17.07 -2.11 -1.90
C ILE A 28 -17.18 -3.63 -1.63
N SER A 29 -16.07 -4.34 -1.44
CA SER A 29 -16.04 -5.79 -1.22
C SER A 29 -15.35 -6.17 0.10
N PRO A 30 -16.02 -6.01 1.25
CA PRO A 30 -15.52 -6.52 2.52
C PRO A 30 -15.45 -8.06 2.55
N PRO A 31 -14.46 -8.68 3.24
CA PRO A 31 -13.38 -8.04 3.99
C PRO A 31 -12.15 -7.78 3.11
N SER A 32 -11.91 -6.51 2.77
CA SER A 32 -10.72 -6.09 2.03
C SER A 32 -9.68 -5.48 2.96
N LEU A 33 -8.40 -5.76 2.68
CA LEU A 33 -7.25 -5.27 3.44
C LEU A 33 -6.17 -4.79 2.48
N HIS A 34 -5.70 -3.57 2.70
CA HIS A 34 -4.64 -2.97 1.90
C HIS A 34 -3.28 -3.17 2.58
N VAL A 35 -2.38 -3.90 1.93
CA VAL A 35 -1.08 -4.29 2.48
C VAL A 35 0.05 -3.62 1.69
N ILE A 36 0.60 -2.53 2.23
CA ILE A 36 1.49 -1.63 1.47
C ILE A 36 2.93 -1.57 2.03
N TYR A 37 3.91 -1.49 1.13
CA TYR A 37 5.33 -1.45 1.48
C TYR A 37 5.71 -0.13 2.14
N ILE A 38 6.66 -0.17 3.09
CA ILE A 38 7.09 1.01 3.85
C ILE A 38 7.67 2.13 2.96
N ASN A 39 8.35 1.78 1.86
CA ASN A 39 8.97 2.76 0.97
C ASN A 39 7.99 3.38 -0.05
N THR A 40 6.70 3.47 0.28
CA THR A 40 5.68 4.22 -0.47
C THR A 40 5.40 5.56 0.22
N SER A 41 4.79 6.52 -0.49
CA SER A 41 4.50 7.85 0.06
C SER A 41 3.55 7.77 1.26
N LEU A 42 3.68 8.73 2.19
CA LEU A 42 2.75 8.84 3.32
C LEU A 42 1.32 9.15 2.84
N GLU A 43 1.21 9.97 1.79
CA GLU A 43 -0.05 10.35 1.16
C GLU A 43 -0.83 9.13 0.65
N THR A 44 -0.19 8.25 -0.12
CA THR A 44 -0.82 7.01 -0.61
C THR A 44 -1.29 6.13 0.56
N LYS A 45 -0.51 6.04 1.64
CA LYS A 45 -0.91 5.27 2.83
C LYS A 45 -2.12 5.87 3.53
N ALA A 46 -2.18 7.20 3.65
CA ALA A 46 -3.28 7.90 4.30
C ALA A 46 -4.59 7.73 3.52
N TYR A 47 -4.59 8.03 2.22
CA TYR A 47 -5.77 7.84 1.38
C TYR A 47 -6.18 6.38 1.28
N GLY A 48 -5.21 5.47 1.15
CA GLY A 48 -5.47 4.04 1.17
C GLY A 48 -6.21 3.62 2.45
N HIS A 49 -5.78 4.12 3.61
CA HIS A 49 -6.39 3.80 4.90
C HIS A 49 -7.80 4.36 5.09
N GLU A 50 -8.11 5.49 4.45
CA GLU A 50 -9.47 6.06 4.43
C GLU A 50 -10.45 5.16 3.67
N LEU A 51 -10.01 4.52 2.59
CA LEU A 51 -10.85 3.65 1.74
C LEU A 51 -10.91 2.19 2.23
N VAL A 52 -9.76 1.64 2.60
CA VAL A 52 -9.61 0.23 2.97
C VAL A 52 -8.64 0.14 4.16
N PRO A 53 -8.94 -0.65 5.22
CA PRO A 53 -8.02 -0.86 6.32
C PRO A 53 -6.61 -1.18 5.81
N THR A 54 -5.65 -0.33 6.18
CA THR A 54 -4.29 -0.39 5.63
C THR A 54 -3.29 -0.82 6.68
N ILE A 55 -2.43 -1.78 6.33
CA ILE A 55 -1.27 -2.18 7.11
C ILE A 55 0.02 -1.94 6.33
N ILE A 56 1.07 -1.53 7.05
CA ILE A 56 2.38 -1.23 6.47
C ILE A 56 3.34 -2.38 6.76
N TRP A 57 4.11 -2.80 5.77
CA TRP A 57 5.08 -3.89 5.90
C TRP A 57 6.46 -3.56 5.32
N THR A 58 7.46 -4.33 5.76
CA THR A 58 8.83 -4.37 5.26
C THR A 58 9.16 -5.75 4.70
N SER A 59 10.17 -5.84 3.84
CA SER A 59 10.55 -7.11 3.19
C SER A 59 10.90 -8.21 4.20
N SER A 60 11.29 -7.82 5.42
CA SER A 60 11.57 -8.73 6.51
C SER A 60 10.35 -9.24 7.28
N ASN A 61 9.20 -8.56 7.24
CA ASN A 61 8.06 -8.90 8.11
C ASN A 61 6.75 -9.22 7.38
N VAL A 62 6.66 -9.01 6.06
CA VAL A 62 5.42 -9.14 5.29
C VAL A 62 4.65 -10.43 5.52
N VAL A 63 5.34 -11.58 5.52
CA VAL A 63 4.71 -12.89 5.70
C VAL A 63 4.10 -13.01 7.09
N GLN A 64 4.85 -12.61 8.12
CA GLN A 64 4.35 -12.63 9.49
C GLN A 64 3.15 -11.69 9.66
N THR A 65 3.24 -10.47 9.13
CA THR A 65 2.18 -9.47 9.21
C THR A 65 0.89 -9.97 8.55
N ILE A 66 0.98 -10.55 7.35
CA ILE A 66 -0.19 -11.11 6.65
C ILE A 66 -0.80 -12.28 7.46
N LEU A 67 0.02 -13.20 7.95
CA LEU A 67 -0.46 -14.36 8.71
C LEU A 67 -1.11 -13.99 10.05
N GLN A 68 -0.73 -12.86 10.65
CA GLN A 68 -1.37 -12.37 11.88
C GLN A 68 -2.76 -11.79 11.61
N VAL A 69 -2.94 -11.10 10.49
CA VAL A 69 -4.23 -10.45 10.15
C VAL A 69 -5.26 -11.45 9.63
N VAL A 70 -4.83 -12.50 8.91
CA VAL A 70 -5.76 -13.54 8.40
C VAL A 70 -6.28 -14.47 9.51
N LYS A 71 -5.61 -14.49 10.68
CA LYS A 71 -5.98 -15.36 11.80
C LYS A 71 -7.08 -14.80 12.71
N THR A 72 -7.51 -13.56 12.51
CA THR A 72 -8.60 -12.90 13.23
C THR A 72 -9.88 -12.88 12.40
#